data_AF-I2G153-F1
#
_entry.id   AF-I2G153-F1
#
_cell.length_a   1.000
_cell.length_b   1.000
_cell.length_c   1.000
_cell.angle_alpha   90.00
_cell.angle_beta   90.00
_cell.angle_gamma   90.00
#
_symmetry.space_group_name_H-M   'P 1'
#
loop_
_entity.id
_entity.type
_entity.pdbx_description
1 polymer ?
#
loop_
_entity_poly.entity_id
_entity_poly.type
_entity_poly.pdbx_seq_one_letter_code
_entity_poly.pdbx_strand_id
1 'polypeptide(L)'
;MATLRPGSTPKRTVSFGPSDTVTLSSSNDDIPSPNHQTNGTDGLTPSLSTQTGSDLGEPSTPRNPANASPPGSVLKSAMKPGKDHKRLPPPEQYQHPDPLLRRLRLVDAFGVPVDLRKTFRDTKVVGFYFASQWAGQPLKEYHQAISDFCRQHPHEFKAIYVSVDVDEQWYKAGVKDKPWISMVWNDGSSMPAERADRTAAPTSPDGDLDELPRLYNNEDFLLANEQDIDESLSHTDKSGEAYLRPFSRVHLAAKLNIIAAPTLCIYHLDSGEMLEWNVRMARLASHRSRETWEKWRAGESAGSFGIKDAFAVAPYTLLVGVFALLYFLFVRWAGKEYNVLQRGLHALLENRAGSAHQLVEKASEL
;
A
#
# COMPACT_ATOMS: atom_id res chain seq x y z
N MET A 1 1.72 36.14 -2.13
CA MET A 1 0.91 34.97 -2.54
C MET A 1 1.83 33.95 -3.16
N ALA A 2 2.20 32.90 -2.42
CA ALA A 2 3.09 31.85 -2.90
C ALA A 2 2.28 30.80 -3.68
N THR A 3 2.65 30.57 -4.93
CA THR A 3 2.06 29.60 -5.84
C THR A 3 2.56 28.19 -5.50
N LEU A 4 1.66 27.36 -4.97
CA LEU A 4 1.88 25.93 -4.79
C LEU A 4 1.79 25.23 -6.16
N ARG A 5 2.90 24.66 -6.63
CA ARG A 5 2.92 23.73 -7.76
C ARG A 5 2.38 22.37 -7.29
N PRO A 6 1.51 21.69 -8.06
CA PRO A 6 1.16 20.30 -7.78
C PRO A 6 2.35 19.41 -8.19
N GLY A 7 3.02 18.83 -7.21
CA GLY A 7 3.98 17.76 -7.43
C GLY A 7 3.25 16.52 -7.96
N SER A 8 3.76 15.93 -9.04
CA SER A 8 3.31 14.62 -9.50
C SER A 8 3.52 13.60 -8.39
N THR A 9 2.46 12.91 -7.98
CA THR A 9 2.58 11.79 -7.04
C THR A 9 3.47 10.71 -7.66
N PRO A 10 4.46 10.17 -6.91
CA PRO A 10 5.30 9.09 -7.41
C PRO A 10 4.43 7.88 -7.78
N LYS A 11 4.76 7.23 -8.92
CA LYS A 11 4.10 6.01 -9.35
C LYS A 11 4.27 4.96 -8.26
N ARG A 12 3.16 4.48 -7.69
CA ARG A 12 3.11 3.43 -6.66
C ARG A 12 3.46 2.09 -7.32
N THR A 13 4.69 1.62 -7.14
CA THR A 13 5.09 0.26 -7.49
C THR A 13 5.47 -0.46 -6.21
N VAL A 14 4.58 -1.32 -5.73
CA VAL A 14 4.89 -2.30 -4.69
C VAL A 14 4.76 -3.65 -5.37
N SER A 15 5.88 -4.33 -5.56
CA SER A 15 5.91 -5.71 -6.03
C SER A 15 6.22 -6.59 -4.82
N PHE A 16 5.47 -7.67 -4.68
CA PHE A 16 5.74 -8.68 -3.66
C PHE A 16 6.48 -9.88 -4.26
N GLY A 17 6.42 -10.09 -5.58
CA GLY A 17 7.01 -11.23 -6.27
C GLY A 17 8.54 -11.22 -6.41
N PRO A 18 9.15 -12.35 -6.79
CA PRO A 18 10.57 -12.40 -7.17
C PRO A 18 10.83 -11.44 -8.34
N SER A 19 11.78 -10.52 -8.19
CA SER A 19 12.15 -9.60 -9.26
C SER A 19 13.04 -10.31 -10.28
N ASP A 20 12.47 -10.78 -11.39
CA ASP A 20 13.26 -11.36 -12.50
C ASP A 20 13.78 -10.30 -13.50
N THR A 21 13.58 -9.00 -13.23
CA THR A 21 13.97 -7.91 -14.16
C THR A 21 14.93 -6.92 -13.50
N VAL A 22 16.22 -7.21 -13.61
CA VAL A 22 17.29 -6.21 -13.38
C VAL A 22 17.31 -5.28 -14.59
N THR A 23 16.55 -4.20 -14.56
CA THR A 23 16.75 -3.07 -15.49
C THR A 23 17.90 -2.22 -14.96
N LEU A 24 19.11 -2.48 -15.45
CA LEU A 24 20.26 -1.61 -15.25
C LEU A 24 20.01 -0.27 -15.95
N SER A 25 19.69 0.76 -15.17
CA SER A 25 19.75 2.16 -15.59
C SER A 25 21.21 2.49 -15.95
N SER A 26 21.54 2.41 -17.23
CA SER A 26 22.83 2.86 -17.76
C SER A 26 22.82 4.38 -17.83
N SER A 27 23.48 5.05 -16.89
CA SER A 27 23.90 6.45 -17.05
C SER A 27 25.40 6.44 -17.34
N ASN A 28 25.72 6.75 -18.59
CA ASN A 28 27.05 7.12 -19.06
C ASN A 28 27.53 8.36 -18.30
N ASP A 29 28.75 8.32 -17.78
CA ASP A 29 29.64 9.48 -17.78
C ASP A 29 31.09 8.98 -17.88
N ASP A 30 31.80 9.61 -18.81
CA ASP A 30 33.16 9.32 -19.25
C ASP A 30 34.25 9.88 -18.31
N ILE A 31 35.50 9.52 -18.65
CA ILE A 31 36.82 10.08 -18.32
C ILE A 31 37.53 9.62 -17.01
N PRO A 32 38.88 9.60 -16.94
CA PRO A 32 39.71 8.42 -17.24
C PRO A 32 40.58 7.96 -16.05
N SER A 33 41.14 6.74 -16.15
CA SER A 33 42.14 6.16 -15.23
C SER A 33 43.46 6.98 -15.17
N PRO A 34 44.35 6.75 -14.16
CA PRO A 34 45.27 5.61 -14.26
C PRO A 34 45.67 4.89 -12.94
N ASN A 35 46.05 3.62 -13.12
CA ASN A 35 47.06 2.81 -12.39
C ASN A 35 46.96 2.64 -10.86
N HIS A 36 46.82 1.39 -10.36
CA HIS A 36 47.93 0.45 -10.08
C HIS A 36 47.44 -0.82 -9.33
N GLN A 37 47.93 -1.99 -9.78
CA GLN A 37 48.36 -3.20 -9.02
C GLN A 37 47.41 -3.85 -7.99
N THR A 38 46.83 -5.04 -8.24
CA THR A 38 47.38 -6.42 -8.16
C THR A 38 47.57 -7.00 -6.75
N ASN A 39 47.10 -8.25 -6.61
CA ASN A 39 47.33 -9.26 -5.56
C ASN A 39 46.51 -9.06 -4.27
N GLY A 40 45.89 -10.08 -3.68
CA GLY A 40 46.04 -11.51 -3.85
C GLY A 40 46.00 -12.15 -2.46
N THR A 41 45.01 -13.03 -2.27
CA THR A 41 45.06 -14.32 -1.56
C THR A 41 45.53 -14.43 -0.09
N ASP A 42 44.82 -15.36 0.57
CA ASP A 42 45.15 -16.11 1.80
C ASP A 42 45.03 -15.31 3.11
N GLY A 43 44.26 -15.75 4.10
CA GLY A 43 44.03 -17.11 4.52
C GLY A 43 44.62 -17.26 5.93
N LEU A 44 43.90 -17.99 6.79
CA LEU A 44 44.31 -18.47 8.11
C LEU A 44 43.99 -17.56 9.32
N THR A 45 42.85 -17.90 9.92
CA THR A 45 42.67 -18.13 11.36
C THR A 45 43.86 -18.92 11.97
N PRO A 46 44.18 -18.72 13.26
CA PRO A 46 43.63 -19.66 14.24
C PRO A 46 43.34 -19.09 15.65
N SER A 47 42.46 -19.84 16.34
CA SER A 47 42.43 -20.16 17.78
C SER A 47 42.54 -19.03 18.82
N LEU A 48 41.48 -18.76 19.58
CA LEU A 48 41.04 -19.48 20.80
C LEU A 48 41.99 -19.31 21.99
N SER A 49 41.61 -18.44 22.93
CA SER A 49 41.97 -18.61 24.34
C SER A 49 40.94 -17.92 25.24
N THR A 50 40.22 -18.77 25.97
CA THR A 50 39.38 -18.49 27.12
C THR A 50 40.24 -17.95 28.27
N GLN A 51 39.86 -16.82 28.88
CA GLN A 51 40.24 -16.50 30.26
C GLN A 51 39.06 -15.88 31.00
N THR A 52 38.73 -16.54 32.10
CA THR A 52 37.87 -16.14 33.21
C THR A 52 38.67 -15.26 34.19
N GLY A 53 38.05 -14.23 34.79
CA GLY A 53 38.66 -13.52 35.92
C GLY A 53 38.06 -12.15 36.25
N SER A 54 37.03 -12.16 37.09
CA SER A 54 36.75 -11.23 38.22
C SER A 54 37.24 -9.77 38.19
N ASP A 55 36.25 -8.88 38.30
CA ASP A 55 36.06 -7.89 39.38
C ASP A 55 37.13 -6.81 39.63
N LEU A 56 36.76 -5.54 39.41
CA LEU A 56 36.97 -4.38 40.29
C LEU A 56 36.78 -3.04 39.54
N GLY A 57 35.87 -2.22 40.06
CA GLY A 57 36.07 -0.77 40.19
C GLY A 57 35.62 0.13 39.04
N GLU A 58 34.39 0.65 39.14
CA GLU A 58 34.04 1.95 38.57
C GLU A 58 34.93 3.07 39.16
N PRO A 59 35.05 4.21 38.44
CA PRO A 59 34.43 5.38 39.02
C PRO A 59 33.52 6.14 38.04
N SER A 60 32.41 6.56 38.61
CA SER A 60 31.28 7.25 38.02
C SER A 60 31.63 8.68 37.58
N THR A 61 31.14 9.08 36.40
CA THR A 61 30.94 10.50 36.05
C THR A 61 29.45 10.75 35.78
N PRO A 62 28.84 11.80 36.34
CA PRO A 62 27.40 12.03 36.28
C PRO A 62 27.01 12.60 34.90
N ARG A 63 26.12 11.91 34.17
CA ARG A 63 25.53 12.43 32.93
C ARG A 63 24.08 12.85 33.17
N ASN A 64 23.88 14.15 32.95
CA ASN A 64 22.68 14.96 33.04
C ASN A 64 21.42 14.34 32.37
N PRO A 65 20.22 14.37 33.00
CA PRO A 65 18.99 13.80 32.43
C PRO A 65 18.25 14.85 31.58
N ALA A 66 18.77 15.19 30.41
CA ALA A 66 18.10 16.11 29.49
C ALA A 66 18.44 15.81 28.02
N ASN A 67 18.10 14.61 27.57
CA ASN A 67 17.75 14.27 26.18
C ASN A 67 17.66 12.75 26.08
N ALA A 68 16.51 12.19 26.46
CA ALA A 68 16.17 10.83 26.07
C ALA A 68 15.77 10.86 24.59
N SER A 69 16.68 10.46 23.71
CA SER A 69 16.28 10.00 22.37
C SER A 69 15.31 8.83 22.55
N PRO A 70 14.27 8.70 21.70
CA PRO A 70 13.34 7.60 21.80
C PRO A 70 14.11 6.27 21.66
N PRO A 71 13.79 5.24 22.46
CA PRO A 71 14.48 3.96 22.39
C PRO A 71 14.31 3.38 20.98
N GLY A 72 15.43 3.14 20.31
CA GLY A 72 15.46 2.52 19.00
C GLY A 72 14.75 1.17 19.04
N SER A 73 13.74 1.01 18.19
CA SER A 73 13.06 -0.24 17.90
C SER A 73 14.10 -1.36 17.72
N VAL A 74 14.18 -2.27 18.69
CA VAL A 74 15.06 -3.42 18.61
C VAL A 74 14.53 -4.32 17.51
N LEU A 75 15.25 -4.41 16.39
CA LEU A 75 14.93 -5.28 15.26
C LEU A 75 14.85 -6.73 15.73
N LYS A 76 13.62 -7.27 15.87
CA LYS A 76 13.39 -8.67 16.25
C LYS A 76 13.17 -9.50 14.99
N SER A 77 14.15 -10.35 14.67
CA SER A 77 14.02 -11.37 13.63
C SER A 77 12.95 -12.38 14.00
N ALA A 78 12.18 -12.85 13.01
CA ALA A 78 11.23 -13.95 13.15
C ALA A 78 11.85 -15.23 13.74
N MET A 79 13.18 -15.35 13.72
CA MET A 79 13.92 -16.55 14.07
C MET A 79 14.83 -16.42 15.31
N LYS A 80 14.58 -15.53 16.27
CA LYS A 80 15.33 -15.60 17.54
C LYS A 80 14.58 -16.46 18.57
N PRO A 81 14.89 -17.78 18.68
CA PRO A 81 14.30 -18.65 19.68
C PRO A 81 14.71 -18.18 21.07
N GLY A 82 13.77 -17.54 21.77
CA GLY A 82 13.84 -17.43 23.23
C GLY A 82 13.60 -18.79 23.88
N LYS A 83 13.92 -18.91 25.17
CA LYS A 83 13.74 -20.14 25.97
C LYS A 83 12.31 -20.70 25.98
N ASP A 84 11.33 -19.91 25.56
CA ASP A 84 9.98 -20.39 25.25
C ASP A 84 9.94 -20.78 23.77
N HIS A 85 9.97 -22.08 23.50
CA HIS A 85 9.71 -22.63 22.17
C HIS A 85 8.32 -22.18 21.70
N LYS A 86 8.22 -21.00 21.08
CA LYS A 86 7.00 -20.55 20.40
C LYS A 86 6.75 -21.53 19.27
N ARG A 87 5.87 -22.50 19.52
CA ARG A 87 5.39 -23.45 18.51
C ARG A 87 4.87 -22.62 17.34
N LEU A 88 5.51 -22.77 16.18
CA LEU A 88 5.06 -22.13 14.95
C LEU A 88 3.57 -22.48 14.73
N PRO A 89 2.79 -21.57 14.14
CA PRO A 89 1.43 -21.93 13.74
C PRO A 89 1.45 -23.13 12.79
N PRO A 90 0.32 -23.82 12.62
CA PRO A 90 0.19 -24.88 11.62
C PRO A 90 0.67 -24.40 10.24
N PRO A 91 1.45 -25.21 9.49
CA PRO A 91 1.97 -24.87 8.16
C PRO A 91 0.91 -24.33 7.20
N GLU A 92 -0.31 -24.83 7.28
CA GLU A 92 -1.43 -24.46 6.42
C GLU A 92 -1.79 -22.97 6.53
N GLN A 93 -1.44 -22.31 7.64
CA GLN A 93 -1.75 -20.91 7.91
C GLN A 93 -0.69 -19.92 7.41
N TYR A 94 0.51 -20.40 7.05
CA TYR A 94 1.60 -19.50 6.62
C TYR A 94 2.38 -20.00 5.41
N GLN A 95 2.27 -21.26 5.01
CA GLN A 95 3.00 -21.75 3.85
C GLN A 95 2.22 -21.50 2.57
N HIS A 96 2.78 -20.70 1.68
CA HIS A 96 2.23 -20.43 0.36
C HIS A 96 3.36 -19.93 -0.56
N PRO A 97 3.39 -20.30 -1.87
CA PRO A 97 4.40 -19.83 -2.81
C PRO A 97 4.36 -18.30 -3.00
N ASP A 98 3.16 -17.72 -2.94
CA ASP A 98 3.00 -16.26 -3.00
C ASP A 98 3.54 -15.58 -1.73
N PRO A 99 4.45 -14.61 -1.86
CA PRO A 99 5.13 -13.96 -0.75
C PRO A 99 4.25 -13.06 0.11
N LEU A 100 3.18 -12.49 -0.45
CA LEU A 100 2.24 -11.68 0.29
C LEU A 100 1.31 -12.57 1.12
N LEU A 101 0.74 -13.63 0.52
CA LEU A 101 -0.23 -14.49 1.21
C LEU A 101 0.34 -15.18 2.45
N ARG A 102 1.60 -15.64 2.42
CA ARG A 102 2.27 -16.25 3.60
C ARG A 102 2.42 -15.30 4.79
N ARG A 103 2.37 -13.99 4.54
CA ARG A 103 2.45 -12.94 5.56
C ARG A 103 1.09 -12.54 6.10
N LEU A 104 0.01 -13.15 5.65
CA LEU A 104 -1.32 -12.90 6.17
C LEU A 104 -1.71 -13.99 7.18
N ARG A 105 -2.47 -13.61 8.19
CA ARG A 105 -3.20 -14.55 9.04
C ARG A 105 -4.67 -14.34 8.77
N LEU A 106 -5.26 -15.33 8.11
CA LEU A 106 -6.60 -15.25 7.55
C LEU A 106 -7.54 -16.19 8.30
N VAL A 107 -8.74 -15.67 8.57
CA VAL A 107 -9.85 -16.41 9.17
C VAL A 107 -11.11 -16.24 8.34
N ASP A 108 -11.96 -17.26 8.38
CA ASP A 108 -13.29 -17.21 7.79
C ASP A 108 -14.27 -16.37 8.62
N ALA A 109 -15.54 -16.32 8.20
CA ALA A 109 -16.59 -15.58 8.89
C ALA A 109 -16.88 -16.08 10.32
N PHE A 110 -16.43 -17.28 10.68
CA PHE A 110 -16.57 -17.88 12.01
C PHE A 110 -15.30 -17.75 12.85
N GLY A 111 -14.23 -17.14 12.31
CA GLY A 111 -12.94 -17.03 12.99
C GLY A 111 -12.06 -18.28 12.86
N VAL A 112 -12.42 -19.23 12.00
CA VAL A 112 -11.64 -20.46 11.77
C VAL A 112 -10.45 -20.13 10.86
N PRO A 113 -9.22 -20.55 11.21
CA PRO A 113 -8.05 -20.33 10.37
C PRO A 113 -8.21 -20.91 8.97
N VAL A 114 -7.77 -20.16 7.98
CA VAL A 114 -7.82 -20.51 6.57
C VAL A 114 -6.56 -21.27 6.17
N ASP A 115 -6.72 -22.41 5.51
CA ASP A 115 -5.63 -23.09 4.79
C ASP A 115 -5.32 -22.32 3.51
N LEU A 116 -4.15 -21.70 3.45
CA LEU A 116 -3.75 -20.82 2.34
C LEU A 116 -3.67 -21.60 1.03
N ARG A 117 -3.01 -22.76 1.00
CA ARG A 117 -2.80 -23.53 -0.24
C ARG A 117 -4.13 -24.05 -0.78
N LYS A 118 -5.01 -24.54 0.09
CA LYS A 118 -6.33 -25.03 -0.32
C LYS A 118 -7.24 -23.90 -0.79
N THR A 119 -7.24 -22.77 -0.09
CA THR A 119 -8.19 -21.68 -0.34
C THR A 119 -7.85 -20.89 -1.60
N PHE A 120 -6.55 -20.70 -1.88
CA PHE A 120 -6.06 -19.91 -3.01
C PHE A 120 -5.61 -20.74 -4.22
N ARG A 121 -5.83 -22.06 -4.21
CA ARG A 121 -5.36 -22.99 -5.25
C ARG A 121 -5.69 -22.55 -6.68
N ASP A 122 -6.93 -22.16 -6.92
CA ASP A 122 -7.44 -21.79 -8.25
C ASP A 122 -7.64 -20.26 -8.38
N THR A 123 -7.14 -19.50 -7.40
CA THR A 123 -7.31 -18.05 -7.35
C THR A 123 -6.35 -17.38 -8.32
N LYS A 124 -6.87 -16.45 -9.11
CA LYS A 124 -6.11 -15.61 -10.04
C LYS A 124 -5.91 -14.22 -9.50
N VAL A 125 -6.93 -13.71 -8.82
CA VAL A 125 -6.96 -12.32 -8.36
C VAL A 125 -7.41 -12.28 -6.90
N VAL A 126 -6.67 -11.53 -6.09
CA VAL A 126 -6.98 -11.26 -4.69
C VAL A 126 -7.36 -9.79 -4.54
N GLY A 127 -8.54 -9.53 -3.99
CA GLY A 127 -9.00 -8.19 -3.68
C GLY A 127 -8.78 -7.85 -2.21
N PHE A 128 -7.93 -6.88 -1.89
CA PHE A 128 -7.78 -6.36 -0.54
C PHE A 128 -8.83 -5.28 -0.28
N TYR A 129 -9.84 -5.62 0.53
CA TYR A 129 -10.95 -4.74 0.82
C TYR A 129 -10.79 -4.10 2.20
N PHE A 130 -10.29 -2.86 2.21
CA PHE A 130 -10.14 -2.04 3.40
C PHE A 130 -11.44 -1.34 3.70
N ALA A 131 -12.07 -1.65 4.83
CA ALA A 131 -13.37 -1.08 5.19
C ALA A 131 -13.61 -1.05 6.70
N SER A 132 -14.51 -0.15 7.10
CA SER A 132 -14.94 0.02 8.49
C SER A 132 -16.46 0.01 8.57
N GLN A 133 -17.03 -0.77 9.47
CA GLN A 133 -18.48 -0.77 9.69
C GLN A 133 -18.97 0.49 10.40
N TRP A 134 -18.12 1.16 11.19
CA TRP A 134 -18.51 2.40 11.85
C TRP A 134 -18.72 3.57 10.87
N ALA A 135 -18.16 3.48 9.65
CA ALA A 135 -18.03 4.62 8.72
C ALA A 135 -19.32 5.06 8.00
N GLY A 136 -20.51 4.57 8.38
CA GLY A 136 -21.78 4.99 7.78
C GLY A 136 -21.96 4.60 6.30
N GLN A 137 -22.93 5.20 5.59
CA GLN A 137 -23.11 5.03 4.14
C GLN A 137 -22.00 5.77 3.38
N PRO A 138 -21.43 5.23 2.28
CA PRO A 138 -22.02 4.32 1.28
C PRO A 138 -21.64 2.83 1.39
N LEU A 139 -21.25 2.37 2.58
CA LEU A 139 -20.66 1.03 2.77
C LEU A 139 -21.52 -0.15 2.27
N LYS A 140 -22.86 -0.02 2.31
CA LYS A 140 -23.78 -1.08 1.87
C LYS A 140 -23.61 -1.40 0.38
N GLU A 141 -23.45 -0.39 -0.47
CA GLU A 141 -23.29 -0.56 -1.91
C GLU A 141 -21.95 -1.23 -2.24
N TYR A 142 -20.88 -0.82 -1.55
CA TYR A 142 -19.56 -1.43 -1.67
C TYR A 142 -19.60 -2.91 -1.28
N HIS A 143 -20.20 -3.24 -0.13
CA HIS A 143 -20.37 -4.63 0.30
C HIS A 143 -21.14 -5.46 -0.72
N GLN A 144 -22.23 -4.92 -1.25
CA GLN A 144 -23.05 -5.65 -2.21
C GLN A 144 -22.28 -5.91 -3.50
N ALA A 145 -21.63 -4.88 -4.06
CA ALA A 145 -20.87 -5.01 -5.30
C ALA A 145 -19.72 -6.03 -5.18
N ILE A 146 -18.94 -5.96 -4.08
CA ILE A 146 -17.84 -6.92 -3.84
C ILE A 146 -18.38 -8.32 -3.59
N SER A 147 -19.48 -8.46 -2.83
CA SER A 147 -20.10 -9.76 -2.57
C SER A 147 -20.59 -10.42 -3.85
N ASP A 148 -21.25 -9.65 -4.72
CA ASP A 148 -21.74 -10.15 -6.00
C ASP A 148 -20.60 -10.51 -6.94
N PHE A 149 -19.51 -9.75 -6.92
CA PHE A 149 -18.29 -10.08 -7.68
C PHE A 149 -17.65 -11.39 -7.19
N CYS A 150 -17.58 -11.61 -5.86
CA CYS A 150 -17.11 -12.88 -5.30
C CYS A 150 -18.01 -14.06 -5.72
N ARG A 151 -19.34 -13.86 -5.76
CA ARG A 151 -20.29 -14.91 -6.19
C ARG A 151 -20.19 -15.21 -7.69
N GLN A 152 -19.87 -14.21 -8.51
CA GLN A 152 -19.64 -14.38 -9.95
C GLN A 152 -18.35 -15.16 -10.24
N HIS A 153 -17.35 -15.05 -9.36
CA HIS A 153 -16.02 -15.64 -9.53
C HIS A 153 -15.55 -16.41 -8.27
N PRO A 154 -16.29 -17.45 -7.82
CA PRO A 154 -16.13 -18.03 -6.47
C PRO A 154 -14.79 -18.72 -6.21
N HIS A 155 -14.11 -19.19 -7.25
CA HIS A 155 -12.81 -19.87 -7.16
C HIS A 155 -11.64 -18.99 -7.64
N GLU A 156 -11.89 -18.14 -8.63
CA GLU A 156 -10.84 -17.34 -9.28
C GLU A 156 -10.60 -15.98 -8.60
N PHE A 157 -11.62 -15.39 -7.95
CA PHE A 157 -11.49 -14.13 -7.20
C PHE A 157 -11.72 -14.35 -5.70
N LYS A 158 -10.77 -13.91 -4.88
CA LYS A 158 -10.90 -13.94 -3.41
C LYS A 158 -10.77 -12.54 -2.84
N ALA A 159 -11.80 -12.07 -2.16
CA ALA A 159 -11.70 -10.86 -1.37
C ALA A 159 -11.18 -11.17 0.05
N ILE A 160 -10.21 -10.38 0.49
CA ILE A 160 -9.67 -10.36 1.85
C ILE A 160 -10.11 -9.06 2.51
N TYR A 161 -10.95 -9.18 3.53
CA TYR A 161 -11.40 -8.05 4.34
C TYR A 161 -10.31 -7.63 5.32
N VAL A 162 -9.93 -6.36 5.25
CA VAL A 162 -8.96 -5.74 6.13
C VAL A 162 -9.68 -4.64 6.91
N SER A 163 -10.11 -4.97 8.13
CA SER A 163 -10.85 -4.03 8.96
C SER A 163 -9.95 -2.90 9.47
N VAL A 164 -10.43 -1.67 9.30
CA VAL A 164 -9.87 -0.46 9.92
C VAL A 164 -10.71 0.01 11.13
N ASP A 165 -11.60 -0.86 11.63
CA ASP A 165 -12.40 -0.57 12.80
C ASP A 165 -11.52 -0.51 14.06
N VAL A 166 -11.96 0.28 15.04
CA VAL A 166 -11.35 0.36 16.37
C VAL A 166 -11.92 -0.67 17.34
N ASP A 167 -13.18 -1.10 17.12
CA ASP A 167 -13.86 -2.08 17.97
C ASP A 167 -14.07 -3.43 17.28
N GLU A 168 -13.89 -4.51 18.04
CA GLU A 168 -14.05 -5.88 17.54
C GLU A 168 -15.50 -6.18 17.12
N GLN A 169 -16.48 -5.52 17.75
CA GLN A 169 -17.90 -5.69 17.41
C GLN A 169 -18.19 -5.25 15.97
N TRP A 170 -17.60 -4.13 15.53
CA TRP A 170 -17.71 -3.63 14.17
C TRP A 170 -16.99 -4.53 13.18
N TYR A 171 -15.79 -5.01 13.54
CA TYR A 171 -15.11 -6.05 12.75
C TYR A 171 -15.99 -7.29 12.54
N LYS A 172 -16.56 -7.84 13.63
CA LYS A 172 -17.46 -9.02 13.58
C LYS A 172 -18.67 -8.77 12.69
N ALA A 173 -19.28 -7.59 12.78
CA ALA A 173 -20.38 -7.21 11.90
C ALA A 173 -19.97 -7.14 10.41
N GLY A 174 -18.72 -6.75 10.13
CA GLY A 174 -18.18 -6.62 8.78
C GLY A 174 -17.82 -7.94 8.11
N VAL A 175 -17.61 -9.01 8.88
CA VAL A 175 -17.28 -10.35 8.36
C VAL A 175 -18.47 -11.30 8.39
N LYS A 176 -19.44 -11.07 9.28
CA LYS A 176 -20.59 -11.96 9.46
C LYS A 176 -21.41 -12.10 8.17
N ASP A 177 -21.64 -13.34 7.77
CA ASP A 177 -22.42 -13.73 6.58
C ASP A 177 -21.93 -13.09 5.27
N LYS A 178 -20.61 -12.83 5.18
CA LYS A 178 -19.97 -12.29 3.98
C LYS A 178 -19.18 -13.36 3.22
N PRO A 179 -19.07 -13.25 1.88
CA PRO A 179 -18.37 -14.24 1.07
C PRO A 179 -16.84 -14.09 1.11
N TRP A 180 -16.32 -13.09 1.81
CA TRP A 180 -14.89 -12.85 1.96
C TRP A 180 -14.33 -13.49 3.23
N ILE A 181 -13.03 -13.75 3.18
CA ILE A 181 -12.22 -14.07 4.37
C ILE A 181 -11.65 -12.77 4.93
N SER A 182 -11.10 -12.81 6.14
CA SER A 182 -10.63 -11.61 6.82
C SER A 182 -9.26 -11.79 7.45
N MET A 183 -8.50 -10.71 7.56
CA MET A 183 -7.32 -10.70 8.43
C MET A 183 -7.77 -10.76 9.89
N VAL A 184 -7.05 -11.54 10.70
CA VAL A 184 -7.35 -11.69 12.13
C VAL A 184 -7.36 -10.35 12.86
N TRP A 185 -8.30 -10.20 13.78
CA TRP A 185 -8.43 -8.99 14.59
C TRP A 185 -7.29 -8.82 15.60
N ASN A 186 -6.89 -9.90 16.28
CA ASN A 186 -5.86 -9.90 17.34
C ASN A 186 -4.43 -9.92 16.77
N ASP A 187 -4.13 -8.97 15.89
CA ASP A 187 -2.85 -8.80 15.20
C ASP A 187 -1.96 -7.70 15.83
N GLY A 188 -2.36 -7.17 16.98
CA GLY A 188 -1.67 -6.07 17.66
C GLY A 188 -2.05 -4.67 17.17
N SER A 189 -2.87 -4.55 16.12
CA SER A 189 -3.31 -3.24 15.58
C SER A 189 -4.26 -2.49 16.52
N SER A 190 -5.08 -3.22 17.27
CA SER A 190 -6.14 -2.67 18.13
C SER A 190 -5.76 -2.65 19.62
N MET A 191 -4.48 -2.84 19.94
CA MET A 191 -4.00 -2.88 21.33
C MET A 191 -3.73 -1.46 21.86
N PRO A 192 -4.05 -1.17 23.15
CA PRO A 192 -3.70 0.11 23.76
C PRO A 192 -2.20 0.43 23.62
N ALA A 193 -1.88 1.70 23.38
CA ALA A 193 -0.52 2.18 23.09
C ALA A 193 0.51 1.85 24.19
N GLU A 194 0.08 1.52 25.40
CA GLU A 194 0.91 1.06 26.52
C GLU A 194 1.66 -0.26 26.23
N ARG A 195 1.25 -1.03 25.20
CA ARG A 195 2.00 -2.19 24.69
C ARG A 195 2.93 -1.87 23.52
N ALA A 196 3.00 -0.62 23.02
CA ALA A 196 3.91 -0.27 21.94
C ALA A 196 5.39 -0.38 22.37
N ASP A 197 5.68 -0.21 23.67
CA ASP A 197 7.00 -0.46 24.27
C ASP A 197 7.16 -1.94 24.68
N ARG A 198 7.53 -2.77 23.69
CA ARG A 198 7.65 -4.25 23.82
C ARG A 198 8.98 -4.72 24.44
N THR A 199 9.64 -3.90 25.25
CA THR A 199 10.88 -4.24 26.00
C THR A 199 10.64 -4.63 27.45
N ALA A 200 9.46 -4.34 28.01
CA ALA A 200 9.10 -4.83 29.33
C ALA A 200 8.82 -6.34 29.25
N ALA A 201 9.78 -7.14 29.71
CA ALA A 201 9.48 -8.43 30.31
C ALA A 201 8.40 -8.22 31.40
N PRO A 202 7.58 -9.24 31.72
CA PRO A 202 6.55 -9.11 32.75
C PRO A 202 7.24 -8.97 34.11
N THR A 203 7.52 -7.74 34.53
CA THR A 203 8.08 -7.43 35.85
C THR A 203 7.20 -6.42 36.57
N SER A 204 5.89 -6.68 36.57
CA SER A 204 4.99 -6.14 37.59
C SER A 204 4.74 -7.28 38.58
N PRO A 205 5.23 -7.20 39.83
CA PRO A 205 5.05 -8.25 40.84
C PRO A 205 3.61 -8.34 41.36
N ASP A 206 2.78 -7.34 41.08
CA ASP A 206 1.43 -7.22 41.60
C ASP A 206 0.41 -7.03 40.46
N GLY A 207 -0.53 -7.97 40.34
CA GLY A 207 -1.91 -7.76 39.89
C GLY A 207 -2.18 -7.42 38.42
N ASP A 208 -2.97 -8.27 37.76
CA ASP A 208 -3.73 -8.04 36.51
C ASP A 208 -2.99 -8.06 35.15
N LEU A 209 -2.08 -9.03 34.99
CA LEU A 209 -1.55 -9.44 33.67
C LEU A 209 -2.54 -10.26 32.81
N ASP A 210 -3.73 -10.61 33.32
CA ASP A 210 -4.72 -11.47 32.64
C ASP A 210 -5.71 -10.71 31.74
N GLU A 211 -5.71 -9.37 31.73
CA GLU A 211 -6.77 -8.59 31.06
C GLU A 211 -6.40 -8.10 29.65
N LEU A 212 -5.15 -8.26 29.20
CA LEU A 212 -4.74 -7.80 27.87
C LEU A 212 -5.01 -8.86 26.79
N PRO A 213 -5.65 -8.49 25.65
CA PRO A 213 -5.92 -9.44 24.57
C PRO A 213 -4.66 -10.16 24.08
N ARG A 214 -4.74 -11.48 23.96
CA ARG A 214 -3.64 -12.30 23.43
C ARG A 214 -3.56 -12.16 21.92
N LEU A 215 -2.33 -12.03 21.39
CA LEU A 215 -2.10 -12.03 19.95
C LEU A 215 -2.53 -13.38 19.36
N TYR A 216 -3.03 -13.35 18.13
CA TYR A 216 -3.41 -14.55 17.41
C TYR A 216 -2.22 -15.50 17.30
N ASN A 217 -2.41 -16.76 17.71
CA ASN A 217 -1.35 -17.78 17.81
C ASN A 217 -0.11 -17.38 18.64
N ASN A 218 -0.19 -16.32 19.46
CA ASN A 218 0.98 -15.70 20.13
C ASN A 218 2.10 -15.27 19.17
N GLU A 219 1.75 -15.06 17.90
CA GLU A 219 2.68 -14.61 16.86
C GLU A 219 2.99 -13.12 17.03
N ASP A 220 4.19 -12.74 16.61
CA ASP A 220 4.61 -11.34 16.63
C ASP A 220 4.35 -10.70 15.27
N PHE A 221 3.28 -9.91 15.15
CA PHE A 221 2.94 -9.22 13.91
C PHE A 221 3.78 -7.97 13.70
N LEU A 222 4.18 -7.74 12.45
CA LEU A 222 4.83 -6.51 12.00
C LEU A 222 3.82 -5.35 12.02
N LEU A 223 4.16 -4.24 12.68
CA LEU A 223 3.33 -3.03 12.78
C LEU A 223 3.76 -1.94 11.78
N ALA A 224 2.95 -0.89 11.59
CA ALA A 224 3.15 0.12 10.55
C ALA A 224 4.51 0.85 10.59
N ASN A 225 5.09 1.04 11.78
CA ASN A 225 6.34 1.77 11.96
C ASN A 225 7.56 0.85 12.12
N GLU A 226 7.37 -0.46 11.98
CA GLU A 226 8.44 -1.44 12.14
C GLU A 226 9.07 -1.77 10.78
N GLN A 227 10.40 -1.89 10.77
CA GLN A 227 11.14 -2.27 9.57
C GLN A 227 10.98 -3.77 9.27
N ASP A 228 10.64 -4.07 8.02
CA ASP A 228 10.50 -5.44 7.52
C ASP A 228 11.85 -6.06 7.17
N ILE A 229 12.52 -6.66 8.16
CA ILE A 229 13.82 -7.32 7.96
C ILE A 229 13.71 -8.65 7.19
N ASP A 230 12.52 -9.24 7.14
CA ASP A 230 12.27 -10.53 6.49
C ASP A 230 11.87 -10.35 4.99
N GLU A 231 11.78 -9.10 4.51
CA GLU A 231 11.34 -8.78 3.14
C GLU A 231 12.26 -9.44 2.08
N SER A 232 13.58 -9.35 2.28
CA SER A 232 14.56 -9.99 1.39
C SER A 232 14.35 -11.51 1.30
N LEU A 233 14.11 -12.16 2.45
CA LEU A 233 13.84 -13.60 2.51
C LEU A 233 12.58 -13.97 1.70
N SER A 234 11.55 -13.11 1.75
CA SER A 234 10.29 -13.30 1.02
C SER A 234 10.47 -13.30 -0.50
N HIS A 235 11.48 -12.63 -1.05
CA HIS A 235 11.77 -12.66 -2.49
C HIS A 235 12.64 -13.85 -2.89
N THR A 236 13.49 -14.34 -1.97
CA THR A 236 14.41 -15.46 -2.26
C THR A 236 13.79 -16.84 -2.07
N ASP A 237 12.85 -17.00 -1.12
CA ASP A 237 12.22 -18.28 -0.85
C ASP A 237 11.09 -18.57 -1.86
N LYS A 238 11.43 -19.36 -2.88
CA LYS A 238 10.49 -19.85 -3.89
C LYS A 238 9.67 -21.08 -3.44
N SER A 239 10.07 -21.80 -2.38
CA SER A 239 9.31 -22.98 -1.91
C SER A 239 8.06 -22.58 -1.12
N GLY A 240 8.10 -21.38 -0.52
CA GLY A 240 6.99 -20.87 0.28
C GLY A 240 6.88 -21.56 1.64
N GLU A 241 7.95 -22.20 2.10
CA GLU A 241 7.98 -22.96 3.35
C GLU A 241 8.58 -22.16 4.51
N ALA A 242 9.38 -21.14 4.22
CA ALA A 242 10.00 -20.33 5.25
C ALA A 242 8.92 -19.54 6.01
N TYR A 243 9.01 -19.61 7.34
CA TYR A 243 8.19 -18.78 8.19
C TYR A 243 8.66 -17.33 8.10
N LEU A 244 7.73 -16.43 7.79
CA LEU A 244 7.95 -14.99 7.78
C LEU A 244 7.04 -14.35 8.82
N ARG A 245 7.54 -13.26 9.42
CA ARG A 245 6.74 -12.45 10.33
C ARG A 245 5.45 -11.97 9.63
N PRO A 246 4.26 -12.21 10.21
CA PRO A 246 3.01 -11.80 9.59
C PRO A 246 2.80 -10.29 9.65
N PHE A 247 2.11 -9.74 8.65
CA PHE A 247 1.66 -8.35 8.64
C PHE A 247 0.43 -8.17 9.50
N SER A 248 0.42 -7.13 10.33
CA SER A 248 -0.82 -6.64 10.91
C SER A 248 -1.65 -5.89 9.87
N ARG A 249 -2.94 -5.69 10.14
CA ARG A 249 -3.87 -4.90 9.34
C ARG A 249 -3.35 -3.47 9.15
N VAL A 250 -2.83 -2.84 10.22
CA VAL A 250 -2.27 -1.47 10.11
C VAL A 250 -0.97 -1.44 9.31
N HIS A 251 -0.13 -2.48 9.42
CA HIS A 251 1.06 -2.57 8.60
C HIS A 251 0.71 -2.74 7.12
N LEU A 252 -0.22 -3.63 6.79
CA LEU A 252 -0.66 -3.81 5.41
C LEU A 252 -1.28 -2.53 4.84
N ALA A 253 -2.12 -1.85 5.62
CA ALA A 253 -2.70 -0.56 5.23
C ALA A 253 -1.62 0.51 4.98
N ALA A 254 -0.61 0.60 5.85
CA ALA A 254 0.52 1.52 5.69
C ALA A 254 1.37 1.16 4.46
N LYS A 255 1.73 -0.12 4.29
CA LYS A 255 2.51 -0.64 3.16
C LYS A 255 1.81 -0.38 1.83
N LEU A 256 0.48 -0.48 1.81
CA LEU A 256 -0.32 -0.19 0.62
C LEU A 256 -0.75 1.28 0.49
N ASN A 257 -0.31 2.16 1.40
CA ASN A 257 -0.63 3.59 1.44
C ASN A 257 -2.15 3.85 1.31
N ILE A 258 -2.92 3.15 2.15
CA ILE A 258 -4.37 3.28 2.28
C ILE A 258 -4.67 4.49 3.16
N ILE A 259 -5.21 5.54 2.54
CA ILE A 259 -5.49 6.82 3.21
C ILE A 259 -6.94 6.94 3.70
N ALA A 260 -7.85 6.13 3.17
CA ALA A 260 -9.26 6.19 3.47
C ALA A 260 -9.93 4.83 3.26
N ALA A 261 -11.05 4.61 3.95
CA ALA A 261 -11.93 3.48 3.76
C ALA A 261 -13.35 3.98 3.38
N PRO A 262 -14.11 3.26 2.54
CA PRO A 262 -13.76 1.98 1.91
C PRO A 262 -12.77 2.14 0.74
N THR A 263 -11.80 1.22 0.64
CA THR A 263 -10.86 1.11 -0.49
C THR A 263 -10.71 -0.35 -0.90
N LEU A 264 -10.75 -0.63 -2.20
CA LEU A 264 -10.46 -1.94 -2.77
C LEU A 264 -9.18 -1.86 -3.60
N CYS A 265 -8.21 -2.72 -3.30
CA CYS A 265 -7.01 -2.91 -4.08
C CYS A 265 -7.00 -4.30 -4.73
N ILE A 266 -6.38 -4.43 -5.90
CA ILE A 266 -6.38 -5.65 -6.70
C ILE A 266 -4.95 -6.15 -6.84
N TYR A 267 -4.73 -7.37 -6.40
CA TYR A 267 -3.48 -8.10 -6.49
C TYR A 267 -3.65 -9.28 -7.45
N HIS A 268 -2.72 -9.41 -8.39
CA HIS A 268 -2.70 -10.52 -9.32
C HIS A 268 -1.74 -11.58 -8.82
N LEU A 269 -2.28 -12.77 -8.52
CA LEU A 269 -1.54 -13.80 -7.81
C LEU A 269 -0.43 -14.42 -8.68
N ASP A 270 -0.70 -14.59 -9.98
CA ASP A 270 0.27 -15.22 -10.89
C ASP A 270 1.48 -14.31 -11.16
N SER A 271 1.31 -12.98 -11.19
CA SER A 271 2.43 -12.04 -11.39
C SER A 271 3.05 -11.52 -10.10
N GLY A 272 2.35 -11.63 -8.96
CA GLY A 272 2.81 -11.09 -7.69
C GLY A 272 2.78 -9.56 -7.61
N GLU A 273 1.91 -8.92 -8.41
CA GLU A 273 1.85 -7.46 -8.56
C GLU A 273 0.48 -6.86 -8.20
N MET A 274 0.51 -5.63 -7.68
CA MET A 274 -0.69 -4.82 -7.45
C MET A 274 -1.14 -4.15 -8.75
N LEU A 275 -2.27 -4.59 -9.30
CA LEU A 275 -2.85 -4.04 -10.54
C LEU A 275 -3.57 -2.70 -10.33
N GLU A 276 -4.28 -2.59 -9.20
CA GLU A 276 -5.07 -1.40 -8.86
C GLU A 276 -5.03 -1.10 -7.36
N TRP A 277 -4.99 0.18 -7.03
CA TRP A 277 -4.85 0.67 -5.66
C TRP A 277 -6.14 1.28 -5.10
N ASN A 278 -7.05 1.68 -5.97
CA ASN A 278 -8.33 2.29 -5.59
C ASN A 278 -9.38 2.00 -6.68
N VAL A 279 -9.95 0.81 -6.63
CA VAL A 279 -10.98 0.39 -7.58
C VAL A 279 -12.23 1.23 -7.39
N ARG A 280 -12.69 1.88 -8.46
CA ARG A 280 -13.98 2.57 -8.46
C ARG A 280 -15.11 1.56 -8.51
N MET A 281 -16.11 1.68 -7.63
CA MET A 281 -17.26 0.75 -7.59
C MET A 281 -17.99 0.60 -8.92
N ALA A 282 -18.02 1.64 -9.74
CA ALA A 282 -18.63 1.59 -11.06
C ALA A 282 -17.95 0.56 -12.01
N ARG A 283 -16.76 0.04 -11.69
CA ARG A 283 -16.10 -1.06 -12.42
C ARG A 283 -16.67 -2.43 -12.05
N LEU A 284 -17.14 -2.59 -10.81
CA LEU A 284 -17.81 -3.79 -10.33
C LEU A 284 -19.29 -3.85 -10.74
N ALA A 285 -19.82 -2.78 -11.33
CA ALA A 285 -21.19 -2.75 -11.84
C ALA A 285 -21.39 -3.79 -12.96
N SER A 286 -22.58 -4.40 -13.02
CA SER A 286 -22.90 -5.53 -13.91
C SER A 286 -22.53 -5.34 -15.39
N HIS A 287 -22.63 -4.13 -15.92
CA HIS A 287 -22.31 -3.83 -17.33
C HIS A 287 -20.79 -3.81 -17.64
N ARG A 288 -19.92 -3.63 -16.63
CA ARG A 288 -18.45 -3.58 -16.77
C ARG A 288 -17.70 -4.63 -16.00
N SER A 289 -18.36 -5.39 -15.13
CA SER A 289 -17.72 -6.39 -14.27
C SER A 289 -16.98 -7.44 -15.09
N ARG A 290 -17.57 -7.89 -16.21
CA ARG A 290 -16.95 -8.87 -17.11
C ARG A 290 -15.66 -8.36 -17.76
N GLU A 291 -15.67 -7.17 -18.35
CA GLU A 291 -14.47 -6.59 -18.95
C GLU A 291 -13.38 -6.33 -17.89
N THR A 292 -13.80 -5.84 -16.73
CA THR A 292 -12.90 -5.61 -15.58
C THR A 292 -12.25 -6.93 -15.14
N TRP A 293 -13.03 -8.00 -15.06
CA TRP A 293 -12.55 -9.34 -14.72
C TRP A 293 -11.56 -9.88 -15.76
N GLU A 294 -11.89 -9.79 -17.05
CA GLU A 294 -11.02 -10.26 -18.13
C GLU A 294 -9.64 -9.60 -18.08
N LYS A 295 -9.59 -8.28 -17.79
CA LYS A 295 -8.33 -7.54 -17.61
C LYS A 295 -7.57 -7.99 -16.36
N TRP A 296 -8.22 -8.04 -15.19
CA TRP A 296 -7.56 -8.43 -13.95
C TRP A 296 -7.02 -9.86 -14.01
N ARG A 297 -7.76 -10.79 -14.63
CA ARG A 297 -7.34 -12.17 -14.83
C ARG A 297 -6.14 -12.29 -15.78
N ALA A 298 -5.99 -11.34 -16.71
CA ALA A 298 -4.84 -11.26 -17.60
C ALA A 298 -3.62 -10.55 -16.96
N GLY A 299 -3.72 -10.10 -15.71
CA GLY A 299 -2.67 -9.29 -15.07
C GLY A 299 -2.64 -7.84 -15.54
N GLU A 300 -3.72 -7.34 -16.17
CA GLU A 300 -3.83 -5.97 -16.66
C GLU A 300 -4.68 -5.10 -15.73
N SER A 301 -4.29 -3.83 -15.59
CA SER A 301 -5.09 -2.85 -14.85
C SER A 301 -6.34 -2.47 -15.64
N ALA A 302 -7.53 -2.60 -15.04
CA ALA A 302 -8.77 -2.13 -15.66
C ALA A 302 -8.89 -0.59 -15.62
N GLY A 303 -7.96 0.07 -14.92
CA GLY A 303 -7.84 1.52 -14.78
C GLY A 303 -7.27 2.26 -16.00
N SER A 304 -6.85 1.58 -17.08
CA SER A 304 -6.38 2.29 -18.28
C SER A 304 -7.55 3.05 -18.91
N PHE A 305 -7.70 4.34 -18.58
CA PHE A 305 -8.62 5.24 -19.26
C PHE A 305 -8.10 5.40 -20.69
N GLY A 306 -8.51 4.48 -21.55
CA GLY A 306 -8.12 4.50 -22.95
C GLY A 306 -8.66 5.77 -23.60
N ILE A 307 -7.99 6.23 -24.66
CA ILE A 307 -8.49 7.32 -25.49
C ILE A 307 -9.95 7.04 -25.94
N LYS A 308 -10.30 5.76 -26.15
CA LYS A 308 -11.66 5.31 -26.45
C LYS A 308 -12.68 5.62 -25.34
N ASP A 309 -12.32 5.41 -24.06
CA ASP A 309 -13.20 5.74 -22.93
C ASP A 309 -13.38 7.27 -22.82
N ALA A 310 -12.32 8.04 -23.08
CA ALA A 310 -12.39 9.49 -23.10
C ALA A 310 -13.32 10.01 -24.22
N PHE A 311 -13.26 9.41 -25.42
CA PHE A 311 -14.17 9.72 -26.52
C PHE A 311 -15.62 9.32 -26.22
N ALA A 312 -15.84 8.22 -25.49
CA ALA A 312 -17.19 7.81 -25.11
C ALA A 312 -17.82 8.74 -24.06
N VAL A 313 -17.03 9.26 -23.11
CA VAL A 313 -17.52 10.12 -22.02
C VAL A 313 -17.71 11.56 -22.46
N ALA A 314 -16.81 12.10 -23.29
CA ALA A 314 -16.82 13.51 -23.66
C ALA A 314 -16.36 13.73 -25.12
N PRO A 315 -17.12 13.26 -26.12
CA PRO A 315 -16.70 13.32 -27.52
C PRO A 315 -16.50 14.75 -28.00
N TYR A 316 -17.39 15.67 -27.60
CA TYR A 316 -17.32 17.08 -27.98
C TYR A 316 -16.14 17.80 -27.34
N THR A 317 -15.82 17.52 -26.08
CA THR A 317 -14.69 18.14 -25.39
C THR A 317 -13.36 17.75 -26.04
N LEU A 318 -13.22 16.48 -26.42
CA LEU A 318 -12.04 16.01 -27.16
C LEU A 318 -11.95 16.62 -28.55
N LEU A 319 -13.07 16.69 -29.30
CA LEU A 319 -13.12 17.35 -30.60
C LEU A 319 -12.70 18.82 -30.50
N VAL A 320 -13.28 19.57 -29.56
CA VAL A 320 -12.93 20.97 -29.32
C VAL A 320 -11.45 21.11 -28.94
N GLY A 321 -10.93 20.22 -28.08
CA GLY A 321 -9.51 20.19 -27.72
C GLY A 321 -8.60 19.94 -28.93
N VAL A 322 -8.97 19.02 -29.82
CA VAL A 322 -8.23 18.75 -31.07
C VAL A 322 -8.28 19.94 -32.01
N PHE A 323 -9.45 20.54 -32.22
CA PHE A 323 -9.59 21.75 -33.04
C PHE A 323 -8.78 22.92 -32.46
N ALA A 324 -8.78 23.09 -31.14
CA ALA A 324 -7.98 24.11 -30.47
C ALA A 324 -6.47 23.87 -30.65
N LEU A 325 -6.02 22.61 -30.57
CA LEU A 325 -4.62 22.24 -30.81
C LEU A 325 -4.22 22.49 -32.27
N LEU A 326 -5.06 22.10 -33.22
CA LEU A 326 -4.83 22.34 -34.66
C LEU A 326 -4.80 23.83 -34.97
N TYR A 327 -5.74 24.61 -34.42
CA TYR A 327 -5.74 26.05 -34.56
C TYR A 327 -4.48 26.68 -33.95
N PHE A 328 -4.05 26.23 -32.76
CA PHE A 328 -2.82 26.69 -32.13
C PHE A 328 -1.58 26.41 -33.00
N LEU A 329 -1.46 25.20 -33.54
CA LEU A 329 -0.38 24.82 -34.46
C LEU A 329 -0.42 25.63 -35.74
N PHE A 330 -1.61 25.84 -36.30
CA PHE A 330 -1.82 26.66 -37.49
C PHE A 330 -1.37 28.11 -37.26
N VAL A 331 -1.81 28.76 -36.18
CA VAL A 331 -1.38 30.13 -35.84
C VAL A 331 0.13 30.20 -35.59
N ARG A 332 0.73 29.14 -35.01
CA ARG A 332 2.17 29.10 -34.76
C ARG A 332 3.00 29.00 -36.04
N TRP A 333 2.49 28.36 -37.09
CA TRP A 333 3.17 28.22 -38.39
C TRP A 333 2.81 29.32 -39.39
N ALA A 334 1.54 29.68 -39.51
CA ALA A 334 1.04 30.64 -40.47
C ALA A 334 1.26 32.10 -40.06
N GLY A 335 1.63 32.36 -38.80
CA GLY A 335 1.88 33.71 -38.28
C GLY A 335 0.73 34.24 -37.42
N LYS A 336 1.05 35.26 -36.61
CA LYS A 336 0.12 35.82 -35.61
C LYS A 336 -1.07 36.53 -36.23
N GLU A 337 -0.97 36.96 -37.49
CA GLU A 337 -2.07 37.59 -38.23
C GLU A 337 -3.32 36.72 -38.34
N TYR A 338 -3.17 35.40 -38.28
CA TYR A 338 -4.29 34.45 -38.33
C TYR A 338 -4.91 34.16 -36.97
N ASN A 339 -4.48 34.83 -35.90
CA ASN A 339 -5.06 34.64 -34.58
C ASN A 339 -6.39 35.42 -34.42
N VAL A 340 -7.42 34.93 -35.10
CA VAL A 340 -8.78 35.53 -35.11
C VAL A 340 -9.39 35.59 -33.70
N LEU A 341 -9.10 34.59 -32.86
CA LEU A 341 -9.55 34.56 -31.46
C LEU A 341 -8.98 35.72 -30.65
N GLN A 342 -7.68 36.00 -30.77
CA GLN A 342 -7.05 37.11 -30.05
C GLN A 342 -7.60 38.46 -30.51
N ARG A 343 -7.82 38.63 -31.82
CA ARG A 343 -8.41 39.85 -32.39
C ARG A 343 -9.86 40.04 -31.93
N GLY A 344 -10.67 38.98 -31.96
CA GLY A 344 -12.05 39.02 -31.50
C GLY A 344 -12.16 39.33 -30.00
N LEU A 345 -11.28 38.75 -29.19
CA LEU A 345 -11.27 38.97 -27.73
C LEU A 345 -10.79 40.39 -27.38
N HIS A 346 -9.83 40.95 -28.13
CA HIS A 346 -9.46 42.36 -28.04
C HIS A 346 -10.62 43.29 -28.43
N ALA A 347 -11.27 43.05 -29.57
CA ALA A 347 -12.40 43.86 -30.03
C ALA A 347 -13.59 43.81 -29.04
N LEU A 348 -13.84 42.64 -28.43
CA LEU A 348 -14.88 42.49 -27.41
C LEU A 348 -14.54 43.23 -26.11
N LEU A 349 -13.27 43.16 -25.66
CA LEU A 349 -12.81 43.89 -24.48
C LEU A 349 -12.81 45.41 -24.70
N GLU A 350 -12.42 45.87 -25.88
CA GLU A 350 -12.44 47.29 -26.26
C GLU A 350 -13.87 47.83 -26.36
N ASN A 351 -14.81 47.09 -26.96
CA ASN A 351 -16.22 47.48 -26.96
C ASN A 351 -16.82 47.55 -25.56
N ARG A 352 -16.37 46.69 -24.63
CA ARG A 352 -16.84 46.70 -23.25
C ARG A 352 -16.27 47.88 -22.45
N ALA A 353 -15.04 48.29 -22.73
CA ALA A 353 -14.44 49.50 -22.15
C ALA A 353 -15.08 50.79 -22.70
N GLY A 354 -15.42 50.83 -24.00
CA GLY A 354 -16.12 51.96 -24.62
C GLY A 354 -17.55 52.17 -24.10
N SER A 355 -18.27 51.08 -23.82
CA SER A 355 -19.63 51.16 -23.27
C SER A 355 -19.68 51.63 -21.81
N ALA A 356 -18.63 51.36 -21.02
CA ALA A 356 -18.56 51.84 -19.63
C ALA A 356 -18.31 53.35 -19.56
N HIS A 357 -17.52 53.91 -20.48
CA HIS A 357 -17.29 55.35 -20.57
C HIS A 357 -18.56 56.15 -20.94
N GLN A 358 -19.40 55.63 -21.83
CA GLN A 358 -20.66 56.29 -22.20
C GLN A 358 -21.71 56.33 -21.07
N LEU A 359 -21.66 55.38 -20.13
CA LEU A 359 -22.55 55.38 -18.96
C LEU A 359 -22.09 56.38 -17.88
N VAL A 360 -20.78 56.61 -17.75
CA VAL A 360 -20.24 57.61 -16.81
C VAL A 360 -20.49 59.03 -17.32
N GLU A 361 -20.36 59.27 -18.63
CA GLU A 361 -20.59 60.60 -19.23
C GLU A 361 -22.08 61.02 -19.13
N LYS A 362 -23.01 60.06 -19.31
CA LYS A 362 -24.45 60.31 -19.08
C LYS A 362 -24.84 60.48 -17.62
N ALA A 363 -24.05 59.95 -16.68
CA ALA A 363 -24.29 60.13 -15.25
C ALA A 363 -23.78 61.47 -14.71
N SER A 364 -22.88 62.16 -15.44
CA SER A 364 -22.43 63.52 -15.10
C SER A 364 -23.30 64.65 -15.68
N GLU A 365 -24.29 64.31 -16.53
CA GLU A 365 -25.26 65.27 -17.09
C GLU A 365 -26.62 65.26 -16.36
N LEU A 366 -26.75 64.46 -15.29
CA LEU A 366 -27.86 64.47 -14.32
C LEU A 366 -27.36 65.03 -13.00
#